data_AF-A0A959G535-F1
#
_entry.id   AF-A0A959G535-F1
#
_cell.length_a   1.000
_cell.length_b   1.000
_cell.length_c   1.000
_cell.angle_alpha   90.00
_cell.angle_beta   90.00
_cell.angle_gamma   90.00
#
_symmetry.space_group_name_H-M   'P 1'
#
loop_
_entity.id
_entity.type
_entity.pdbx_description
1 polymer ?
#
loop_
_entity_poly.entity_id
_entity_poly.type
_entity_poly.pdbx_seq_one_letter_code
_entity_poly.pdbx_strand_id
1 'polypeptide(L)'
;MRKFSLASFLVVLTWLLLVGFSKSPTWTADTPLREVQTYLGEALPDHYLTPDQELIRKGEEIVKTGRTTDVQGNKTHYVSKYYVCTTCHNLEIEDPDLRVSDPEARLDFVRQKNLPFLQGTTFKGIVNRESW
;
A
#
# COMPACT_ATOMS: atom_id res chain seq x y z
N MET A 1 6.83 54.95 -13.69
CA MET A 1 7.51 53.75 -13.12
C MET A 1 7.16 53.67 -11.63
N ARG A 2 6.25 52.76 -11.24
CA ARG A 2 5.85 52.60 -9.83
C ARG A 2 7.04 52.05 -9.05
N LYS A 3 7.60 52.85 -8.13
CA LYS A 3 8.63 52.42 -7.18
C LYS A 3 7.96 51.47 -6.19
N PHE A 4 8.08 50.16 -6.40
CA PHE A 4 7.74 49.20 -5.35
C PHE A 4 8.73 49.42 -4.19
N SER A 5 8.21 49.80 -3.02
CA SER A 5 9.02 50.00 -1.83
C SER A 5 9.60 48.64 -1.40
N LEU A 6 10.86 48.62 -0.96
CA LEU A 6 11.53 47.45 -0.39
C LEU A 6 10.67 46.80 0.73
N ALA A 7 9.88 47.64 1.43
CA ALA A 7 8.93 47.21 2.45
C ALA A 7 7.80 46.32 1.89
N SER A 8 7.27 46.61 0.69
CA SER A 8 6.24 45.77 0.07
C SER A 8 6.80 44.40 -0.33
N PHE A 9 8.07 44.33 -0.73
CA PHE A 9 8.72 43.05 -1.06
C PHE A 9 8.96 42.20 0.20
N LEU A 10 9.40 42.82 1.29
CA LEU A 10 9.58 42.17 2.59
C LEU A 10 8.27 41.64 3.16
N VAL A 11 7.16 42.37 3.03
CA VAL A 11 5.82 41.92 3.48
C VAL A 11 5.33 40.71 2.68
N VAL A 12 5.52 40.72 1.35
CA VAL A 12 5.15 39.57 0.51
C VAL A 12 6.02 38.34 0.84
N LEU A 13 7.32 38.54 1.06
CA LEU A 13 8.24 37.47 1.44
C LEU A 13 7.93 36.88 2.83
N THR A 14 7.61 37.72 3.82
CA THR A 14 7.18 37.25 5.15
C THR A 14 5.84 36.53 5.09
N TRP A 15 4.91 37.00 4.25
CA TRP A 15 3.64 36.30 4.06
C TRP A 15 3.84 34.93 3.39
N LEU A 16 4.70 34.83 2.38
CA LEU A 16 5.08 33.55 1.75
C LEU A 16 5.75 32.59 2.76
N LEU A 17 6.60 33.09 3.65
CA LEU A 17 7.25 32.29 4.69
C LEU A 17 6.25 31.80 5.76
N LEU A 18 5.23 32.58 6.09
CA LEU A 18 4.19 32.20 7.06
C LEU A 18 3.17 31.21 6.49
N VAL A 19 2.86 31.30 5.20
CA VAL A 19 1.91 30.38 4.52
C VAL A 19 2.56 29.01 4.21
N GLY A 20 3.89 28.94 4.18
CA GLY A 20 4.64 27.71 3.85
C GLY A 20 4.70 26.63 4.93
N PHE A 21 4.31 26.92 6.17
CA PHE A 21 4.34 25.95 7.27
C PHE A 21 2.96 25.36 7.53
N SER A 22 2.50 24.49 6.63
CA SER A 22 1.43 23.55 6.95
C SER A 22 1.98 22.45 7.86
N LYS A 23 1.24 22.09 8.92
CA LYS A 23 1.60 20.99 9.80
C LYS A 23 1.66 19.70 8.98
N SER A 24 2.84 19.10 8.87
CA SER A 24 2.99 17.80 8.22
C SER A 24 2.19 16.73 8.99
N PRO A 25 1.59 15.75 8.30
CA PRO A 25 1.01 14.58 8.93
C PRO A 25 2.06 13.85 9.76
N THR A 26 1.65 13.27 10.89
CA THR A 26 2.49 12.32 11.61
C THR A 26 2.27 10.93 11.01
N TRP A 27 3.27 10.38 10.34
CA TRP A 27 3.24 9.03 9.79
C TRP A 27 3.62 8.01 10.87
N THR A 28 2.98 6.83 10.84
CA THR A 28 3.34 5.68 11.66
C THR A 28 3.86 4.55 10.78
N ALA A 29 4.39 3.48 11.38
CA ALA A 29 4.77 2.28 10.65
C ALA A 29 3.58 1.59 9.93
N ASP A 30 2.35 1.89 10.35
CA ASP A 30 1.12 1.35 9.78
C ASP A 30 0.52 2.24 8.69
N THR A 31 1.04 3.46 8.49
CA THR A 31 0.59 4.33 7.40
C THR A 31 0.87 3.65 6.05
N PRO A 32 -0.13 3.46 5.19
CA PRO A 32 0.08 2.90 3.86
C PRO A 32 1.05 3.77 3.05
N LEU A 33 2.05 3.14 2.42
CA LEU A 33 3.03 3.85 1.57
C LEU A 33 2.36 4.76 0.54
N ARG A 34 1.27 4.28 -0.07
CA ARG A 34 0.48 5.04 -1.06
C ARG A 34 -0.12 6.33 -0.51
N GLU A 35 -0.50 6.36 0.76
CA GLU A 35 -1.02 7.58 1.40
C GLU A 35 0.08 8.65 1.47
N VAL A 36 1.28 8.25 1.87
CA VAL A 36 2.46 9.13 1.92
C VAL A 36 2.81 9.64 0.52
N GLN A 37 2.87 8.76 -0.47
CA GLN A 37 3.14 9.11 -1.87
C GLN A 37 2.13 10.14 -2.42
N THR A 38 0.84 9.88 -2.21
CA THR A 38 -0.24 10.77 -2.66
C THR A 38 -0.13 12.13 -1.97
N TYR A 39 0.18 12.16 -0.67
CA TYR A 39 0.40 13.41 0.07
C TYR A 39 1.59 14.22 -0.50
N LEU A 40 2.64 13.53 -0.97
CA LEU A 40 3.81 14.15 -1.60
C LEU A 40 3.58 14.58 -3.06
N GLY A 41 2.37 14.38 -3.60
CA GLY A 41 1.97 14.82 -4.94
C GLY A 41 2.07 13.75 -6.03
N GLU A 42 2.31 12.49 -5.66
CA GLU A 42 2.25 11.38 -6.62
C GLU A 42 0.80 11.12 -7.06
N ALA A 43 0.59 10.96 -8.37
CA ALA A 43 -0.74 10.64 -8.89
C ALA A 43 -1.11 9.19 -8.56
N LEU A 44 -2.41 8.95 -8.35
CA LEU A 44 -2.92 7.59 -8.25
C LEU A 44 -2.75 6.89 -9.62
N PRO A 45 -2.35 5.61 -9.65
CA PRO A 45 -2.25 4.89 -10.92
C PRO A 45 -3.63 4.67 -11.52
N ASP A 46 -3.69 4.48 -12.85
CA ASP A 46 -4.95 4.30 -13.59
C ASP A 46 -5.80 3.12 -13.08
N HIS A 47 -5.17 2.11 -12.48
CA HIS A 47 -5.81 0.94 -11.93
C HIS A 47 -6.16 1.07 -10.44
N TYR A 48 -6.08 2.27 -9.85
CA TYR A 48 -6.44 2.49 -8.46
C TYR A 48 -7.93 2.19 -8.23
N LEU A 49 -8.19 1.40 -7.19
CA LEU A 49 -9.55 1.11 -6.74
C LEU A 49 -9.82 1.88 -5.45
N THR A 50 -10.92 2.63 -5.43
CA THR A 50 -11.42 3.25 -4.20
C THR A 50 -11.81 2.14 -3.21
N PRO A 51 -11.27 2.15 -1.97
CA PRO A 51 -11.60 1.15 -0.96
C PRO A 51 -13.11 1.07 -0.68
N ASP A 52 -13.70 -0.11 -0.92
CA ASP A 52 -15.04 -0.47 -0.47
C ASP A 52 -14.91 -1.61 0.55
N GLN A 53 -15.47 -1.41 1.75
CA GLN A 53 -15.35 -2.36 2.87
C GLN A 53 -15.91 -3.73 2.52
N GLU A 54 -17.02 -3.77 1.77
CA GLU A 54 -17.61 -5.05 1.37
C GLU A 54 -16.72 -5.77 0.35
N LEU A 55 -16.20 -5.05 -0.66
CA LEU A 55 -15.24 -5.64 -1.61
C LEU A 55 -13.93 -6.09 -0.93
N ILE A 56 -13.43 -5.34 0.05
CA ILE A 56 -12.23 -5.71 0.82
C ILE A 56 -12.49 -7.02 1.57
N ARG A 57 -13.60 -7.10 2.31
CA ARG A 57 -14.00 -8.31 3.03
C ARG A 57 -14.11 -9.50 2.08
N LYS A 58 -14.77 -9.33 0.93
CA LYS A 58 -14.91 -10.39 -0.07
C LYS A 58 -13.57 -10.83 -0.66
N GLY A 59 -12.68 -9.89 -0.98
CA GLY A 59 -11.33 -10.17 -1.46
C GLY A 59 -10.50 -10.95 -0.45
N GLU A 60 -10.55 -10.56 0.83
CA GLU A 60 -9.87 -11.26 1.91
C GLU A 60 -10.37 -12.71 2.06
N GLU A 61 -11.68 -12.93 2.00
CA GLU A 61 -12.26 -14.27 2.04
C GLU A 61 -11.80 -15.13 0.86
N ILE A 62 -11.75 -14.57 -0.35
CA ILE A 62 -11.23 -15.27 -1.52
C ILE A 62 -9.77 -15.68 -1.31
N VAL A 63 -8.92 -14.78 -0.82
CA VAL A 63 -7.50 -15.04 -0.60
C VAL A 63 -7.27 -16.12 0.47
N LYS A 64 -7.97 -16.01 1.62
CA LYS A 64 -7.75 -16.88 2.78
C LYS A 64 -8.52 -18.20 2.71
N THR A 65 -9.68 -18.22 2.04
CA THR A 65 -10.61 -19.36 2.07
C THR A 65 -11.00 -19.87 0.69
N GLY A 66 -10.57 -19.20 -0.38
CA GLY A 66 -10.80 -19.61 -1.76
C GLY A 66 -12.20 -19.31 -2.31
N ARG A 67 -13.06 -18.61 -1.55
CA ARG A 67 -14.43 -18.23 -1.97
C ARG A 67 -14.98 -17.11 -1.09
N THR A 68 -16.13 -16.55 -1.45
CA THR A 68 -16.84 -15.51 -0.68
C THR A 68 -18.36 -15.68 -0.77
N THR A 69 -19.13 -14.62 -0.59
CA THR A 69 -20.59 -14.57 -0.76
C THR A 69 -20.99 -13.75 -1.99
N ASP A 70 -22.00 -14.24 -2.72
CA ASP A 70 -22.63 -13.52 -3.83
C ASP A 70 -23.53 -12.37 -3.34
N VAL A 71 -24.25 -11.72 -4.26
CA VAL A 71 -25.13 -10.59 -3.94
C VAL A 71 -26.43 -11.03 -3.25
N GLN A 72 -26.74 -12.32 -3.26
CA GLN A 72 -27.88 -12.93 -2.56
C GLN A 72 -27.48 -13.50 -1.19
N GLY A 73 -26.20 -13.45 -0.84
CA GLY A 73 -25.66 -13.98 0.42
C GLY A 73 -25.28 -15.47 0.38
N ASN A 74 -25.41 -16.15 -0.77
CA ASN A 74 -24.99 -17.54 -0.90
C ASN A 74 -23.47 -17.64 -1.07
N LYS A 75 -22.89 -18.78 -0.67
CA LYS A 75 -21.46 -19.03 -0.90
C LYS A 75 -21.18 -19.21 -2.39
N THR A 76 -20.15 -18.53 -2.89
CA THR A 76 -19.66 -18.72 -4.25
C THR A 76 -18.98 -20.08 -4.40
N HIS A 77 -18.76 -20.49 -5.66
CA HIS A 77 -17.85 -21.58 -5.96
C HIS A 77 -16.42 -21.26 -5.47
N TYR A 78 -15.65 -22.30 -5.20
CA TYR A 78 -14.23 -22.16 -4.94
C TYR A 78 -13.48 -21.71 -6.19
N VAL A 79 -12.51 -20.82 -6.02
CA VAL A 79 -11.58 -20.40 -7.08
C VAL A 79 -10.74 -21.59 -7.56
N SER A 80 -10.35 -22.47 -6.64
CA SER A 80 -9.64 -23.73 -6.94
C SER A 80 -10.19 -24.86 -6.09
N LYS A 81 -10.24 -26.06 -6.65
CA LYS A 81 -10.74 -27.26 -5.97
C LYS A 81 -9.86 -27.71 -4.79
N TYR A 82 -8.56 -27.44 -4.87
CA TYR A 82 -7.57 -28.03 -3.95
C TYR A 82 -6.71 -27.01 -3.19
N TYR A 83 -6.67 -25.75 -3.63
CA TYR A 83 -5.74 -24.77 -3.10
C TYR A 83 -6.43 -23.44 -2.82
N VAL A 84 -5.93 -22.71 -1.83
CA VAL A 84 -6.25 -21.30 -1.59
C VAL A 84 -5.01 -20.47 -1.84
N CYS A 85 -5.17 -19.15 -1.98
CA CYS A 85 -4.04 -18.29 -2.33
C CYS A 85 -2.91 -18.37 -1.29
N THR A 86 -3.25 -18.50 -0.01
CA THR A 86 -2.29 -18.67 1.10
C THR A 86 -1.61 -20.04 1.16
N THR A 87 -2.01 -21.01 0.31
CA THR A 87 -1.21 -22.23 0.08
C THR A 87 0.11 -21.88 -0.61
N CYS A 88 0.14 -20.79 -1.38
CA CYS A 88 1.27 -20.42 -2.22
C CYS A 88 1.94 -19.11 -1.85
N HIS A 89 1.24 -18.22 -1.14
CA HIS A 89 1.68 -16.87 -0.88
C HIS A 89 1.58 -16.55 0.62
N ASN A 90 2.60 -15.90 1.17
CA ASN A 90 2.51 -15.31 2.50
C ASN A 90 1.57 -14.10 2.50
N LEU A 91 1.01 -13.78 3.67
CA LEU A 91 0.29 -12.53 3.92
C LEU A 91 1.18 -11.45 4.57
N GLU A 92 2.32 -11.89 5.11
CA GLU A 92 3.30 -11.06 5.82
C GLU A 92 4.53 -10.80 4.94
N ILE A 93 5.33 -9.79 5.31
CA ILE A 93 6.59 -9.50 4.63
C ILE A 93 7.56 -10.68 4.85
N GLU A 94 8.03 -11.26 3.75
CA GLU A 94 8.95 -12.40 3.73
C GLU A 94 10.39 -12.02 3.33
N ASP A 95 10.59 -10.89 2.65
CA ASP A 95 11.91 -10.44 2.24
C ASP A 95 12.50 -9.43 3.25
N PRO A 96 13.76 -9.61 3.69
CA PRO A 96 14.43 -8.67 4.59
C PRO A 96 14.77 -7.34 3.90
N ASP A 97 15.03 -7.36 2.59
CA ASP A 97 15.27 -6.18 1.75
C ASP A 97 14.42 -6.28 0.49
N LEU A 98 13.37 -5.45 0.38
CA LEU A 98 12.43 -5.47 -0.75
C LEU A 98 13.07 -5.10 -2.10
N ARG A 99 14.31 -4.59 -2.10
CA ARG A 99 15.02 -4.16 -3.32
C ARG A 99 15.74 -5.32 -4.02
N VAL A 100 15.95 -6.43 -3.32
CA VAL A 100 16.76 -7.55 -3.81
C VAL A 100 15.97 -8.85 -3.65
N SER A 101 15.78 -9.57 -4.75
CA SER A 101 15.19 -10.91 -4.73
C SER A 101 16.29 -11.93 -4.41
N ASP A 102 16.48 -12.21 -3.12
CA ASP A 102 17.48 -13.17 -2.61
C ASP A 102 16.78 -14.32 -1.86
N PRO A 103 16.70 -15.52 -2.47
CA PRO A 103 16.05 -16.67 -1.85
C PRO A 103 16.72 -17.16 -0.56
N GLU A 104 18.03 -17.02 -0.42
CA GLU A 104 18.77 -17.49 0.76
C GLU A 104 18.52 -16.55 1.94
N ALA A 105 18.61 -15.23 1.71
CA ALA A 105 18.26 -14.23 2.70
C ALA A 105 16.78 -14.34 3.13
N ARG A 106 15.87 -14.58 2.17
CA ARG A 106 14.45 -14.80 2.44
C ARG A 106 14.22 -16.04 3.30
N LEU A 107 14.87 -17.17 3.00
CA LEU A 107 14.74 -18.42 3.77
C LEU A 107 15.12 -18.22 5.24
N ASP A 108 16.25 -17.56 5.50
CA ASP A 108 16.69 -17.28 6.86
C ASP A 108 15.73 -16.32 7.60
N PHE A 109 15.21 -15.31 6.91
CA PHE A 109 14.30 -14.32 7.48
C PHE A 109 12.93 -14.93 7.84
N VAL A 110 12.32 -15.71 6.94
CA VAL A 110 11.03 -16.37 7.23
C VAL A 110 11.18 -17.40 8.35
N ARG A 111 12.31 -18.12 8.41
CA ARG A 111 12.61 -19.03 9.52
C ARG A 111 12.65 -18.29 10.86
N GLN A 112 13.34 -17.15 10.93
CA GLN A 112 13.43 -16.34 12.16
C GLN A 112 12.06 -15.79 12.59
N LYS A 113 11.18 -15.47 11.63
CA LYS A 113 9.82 -14.98 11.87
C LYS A 113 8.76 -16.06 12.05
N ASN A 114 9.14 -17.35 11.96
CA ASN A 114 8.21 -18.47 11.96
C ASN A 114 7.12 -18.36 10.86
N LEU A 115 7.53 -17.90 9.67
CA LEU A 115 6.72 -17.84 8.46
C LEU A 115 7.08 -19.01 7.53
N PRO A 116 6.13 -19.57 6.76
CA PRO A 116 6.43 -20.61 5.78
C PRO A 116 7.23 -20.04 4.61
N PHE A 117 8.20 -20.82 4.10
CA PHE A 117 8.88 -20.51 2.84
C PHE A 117 8.05 -21.03 1.67
N LEU A 118 7.30 -20.16 1.01
CA LEU A 118 6.37 -20.51 -0.05
C LEU A 118 6.89 -20.08 -1.43
N GLN A 119 6.38 -20.72 -2.48
CA GLN A 119 6.83 -20.51 -3.85
C GLN A 119 6.43 -19.15 -4.45
N GLY A 120 5.33 -18.57 -3.99
CA GLY A 120 4.82 -17.29 -4.47
C GLY A 120 5.30 -16.14 -3.59
N THR A 121 5.44 -14.95 -4.19
CA THR A 121 5.74 -13.71 -3.46
C THR A 121 4.61 -13.36 -2.49
N THR A 122 4.90 -12.72 -1.37
CA THR A 122 3.87 -12.26 -0.43
C THR A 122 2.77 -11.40 -1.08
N PHE A 123 1.54 -11.48 -0.55
CA PHE A 123 0.45 -10.56 -0.88
C PHE A 123 0.63 -9.18 -0.24
N LYS A 124 1.54 -9.03 0.74
CA LYS A 124 1.80 -7.73 1.37
C LYS A 124 2.34 -6.75 0.32
N GLY A 125 1.63 -5.65 0.12
CA GLY A 125 2.04 -4.59 -0.82
C GLY A 125 1.70 -4.86 -2.29
N ILE A 126 0.97 -5.93 -2.62
CA ILE A 126 0.63 -6.28 -4.01
C ILE A 126 -0.13 -5.18 -4.78
N VAL A 127 -0.86 -4.32 -4.06
CA VAL A 127 -1.65 -3.20 -4.61
C VAL A 127 -0.82 -1.96 -4.91
N ASN A 128 0.47 -1.94 -4.53
CA ASN A 128 1.36 -0.79 -4.72
C ASN A 128 2.09 -0.83 -6.07
N ARG A 129 1.68 -1.69 -7.02
CA ARG A 129 2.29 -1.75 -8.35
C ARG A 129 1.95 -0.49 -9.15
N GLU A 130 2.87 -0.05 -10.00
CA GLU A 130 2.66 1.10 -10.91
C GLU A 130 1.91 0.68 -12.18
N SER A 131 2.09 -0.58 -12.61
CA SER A 131 1.44 -1.20 -13.76
C SER A 131 0.84 -2.57 -13.41
N TRP A 132 0.01 -3.09 -14.32
CA TRP A 132 -0.50 -4.46 -14.28
C TRP A 132 0.62 -5.50 -14.38
#